data_AF-A0A923XB41-F1
#
_entry.id   AF-A0A923XB41-F1
#
_cell.length_a   1.000
_cell.length_b   1.000
_cell.length_c   1.000
_cell.angle_alpha   90.00
_cell.angle_beta   90.00
_cell.angle_gamma   90.00
#
_symmetry.space_group_name_H-M   'P 1'
#
loop_
_entity.id
_entity.type
_entity.pdbx_description
1 polymer ?
#
loop_
_entity_poly.entity_id
_entity_poly.type
_entity_poly.pdbx_seq_one_letter_code
_entity_poly.pdbx_strand_id
1 'polypeptide(L)'
;MKQILLTTLLVTQIVTVACSNRSTGFAIPSTNQTFGQVITYNRKVDILFVVDNSKSMLQHQQRLAARVPDMINALNGLGMDYHIAVTTTTMASTATYPMTRQIVGEPKYLTTNNIHLLGDRLLVGETGSDNERGLDSLAYVTGSYASTYAPGFLRSDALFVVNFLADENDNSAEFGSGDSNDFVNYMNWFRPVNKDGSRAWMANYIGTLQNQNCDYLGGFVSIGTNYMRLVDASKGVKESICAGDLTVAVANIKARIIDRITAYRLKDAPNKATIRVSIGGRTISESPL
;
A
#
# COMPACT_ATOMS: atom_id res chain seq x y z
N MET A 1 75.29 -40.56 67.09
CA MET A 1 74.14 -39.79 67.62
C MET A 1 73.40 -39.19 66.44
N LYS A 2 72.13 -39.58 66.28
CA LYS A 2 71.31 -39.43 65.07
C LYS A 2 70.63 -38.05 65.01
N GLN A 3 70.66 -37.44 63.82
CA GLN A 3 69.83 -36.30 63.42
C GLN A 3 68.37 -36.72 63.30
N ILE A 4 67.44 -35.87 63.74
CA ILE A 4 66.01 -35.96 63.40
C ILE A 4 65.58 -34.60 62.86
N LEU A 5 65.39 -34.56 61.54
CA LEU A 5 64.77 -33.49 60.77
C LEU A 5 63.24 -33.61 60.95
N LEU A 6 62.56 -32.56 61.39
CA LEU A 6 61.10 -32.52 61.50
C LEU A 6 60.55 -31.73 60.31
N THR A 7 60.06 -32.43 59.28
CA THR A 7 59.39 -31.87 58.10
C THR A 7 57.89 -31.83 58.34
N THR A 8 57.32 -30.64 58.53
CA THR A 8 55.88 -30.41 58.54
C THR A 8 55.30 -30.43 57.12
N LEU A 9 54.44 -31.41 56.84
CA LEU A 9 53.73 -31.60 55.58
C LEU A 9 52.46 -30.73 55.56
N LEU A 10 52.39 -29.75 54.66
CA LEU A 10 51.22 -28.91 54.42
C LEU A 10 50.27 -29.64 53.47
N VAL A 11 49.08 -30.04 53.95
CA VAL A 11 48.05 -30.68 53.13
C VAL A 11 47.21 -29.59 52.46
N THR A 12 47.42 -29.40 51.14
CA THR A 12 46.66 -28.48 50.29
C THR A 12 45.32 -29.12 49.92
N GLN A 13 44.20 -28.58 50.40
CA GLN A 13 42.88 -28.98 49.93
C GLN A 13 42.59 -28.34 48.56
N ILE A 14 42.46 -29.19 47.54
CA ILE A 14 42.00 -28.81 46.21
C ILE A 14 40.47 -28.67 46.27
N VAL A 15 39.97 -27.43 46.21
CA VAL A 15 38.55 -27.15 46.00
C VAL A 15 38.28 -27.28 44.51
N THR A 16 37.60 -28.36 44.12
CA THR A 16 37.11 -28.53 42.75
C THR A 16 35.92 -27.59 42.52
N VAL A 17 36.17 -26.50 41.80
CA VAL A 17 35.09 -25.65 41.27
C VAL A 17 34.43 -26.42 40.14
N ALA A 18 33.31 -27.09 40.43
CA ALA A 18 32.45 -27.66 39.40
C ALA A 18 31.75 -26.49 38.67
N CYS A 19 32.15 -26.25 37.42
CA CYS A 19 31.34 -25.44 36.50
C CYS A 19 29.99 -26.13 36.34
N SER A 20 28.93 -25.49 36.83
CA SER A 20 27.57 -25.96 36.59
C SER A 20 27.27 -25.91 35.09
N ASN A 21 26.89 -27.03 34.49
CA ASN A 21 26.25 -27.11 33.17
C ASN A 21 24.83 -26.51 33.23
N ARG A 22 24.70 -25.23 33.61
CA ARG A 22 23.47 -24.48 33.31
C ARG A 22 23.55 -24.05 31.86
N SER A 23 22.58 -24.46 31.06
CA SER A 23 22.39 -23.87 29.74
C SER A 23 22.33 -22.35 29.93
N THR A 24 23.29 -21.64 29.35
CA THR A 24 23.21 -20.18 29.20
C THR A 24 22.08 -19.90 28.21
N GLY A 25 20.85 -19.83 28.72
CA GLY A 25 19.73 -19.29 27.97
C GLY A 25 19.94 -17.80 27.83
N PHE A 26 20.30 -17.34 26.63
CA PHE A 26 20.20 -15.91 26.31
C PHE A 26 18.71 -15.55 26.31
N ALA A 27 18.23 -15.05 27.44
CA ALA A 27 16.92 -14.39 27.48
C ALA A 27 17.09 -13.03 26.81
N ILE A 28 16.36 -12.80 25.73
CA ILE A 28 16.20 -11.45 25.20
C ILE A 28 15.52 -10.65 26.31
N PRO A 29 16.07 -9.50 26.75
CA PRO A 29 15.42 -8.66 27.75
C PRO A 29 13.99 -8.35 27.30
N SER A 30 13.03 -8.40 28.22
CA SER A 30 11.67 -7.94 27.92
C SER A 30 11.72 -6.44 27.64
N THR A 31 11.62 -6.05 26.38
CA THR A 31 11.49 -4.65 25.98
C THR A 31 10.05 -4.23 26.21
N ASN A 32 9.81 -3.41 27.24
CA ASN A 32 8.53 -2.76 27.44
C ASN A 32 8.50 -1.44 26.67
N GLN A 33 7.52 -1.26 25.79
CA GLN A 33 7.24 0.02 25.13
C GLN A 33 5.93 0.55 25.66
N THR A 34 6.00 1.55 26.53
CA THR A 34 4.83 2.26 27.07
C THR A 34 4.59 3.52 26.23
N PHE A 35 3.37 3.72 25.75
CA PHE A 35 3.00 4.94 25.02
C PHE A 35 2.21 5.87 25.92
N GLY A 36 2.52 7.17 25.85
CA GLY A 36 1.60 8.21 26.30
C GLY A 36 0.33 8.19 25.45
N GLN A 37 -0.78 8.68 25.99
CA GLN A 37 -2.15 8.62 25.42
C GLN A 37 -2.33 9.24 24.00
N VAL A 38 -1.27 9.70 23.33
CA VAL A 38 -1.32 10.28 22.00
C VAL A 38 -0.41 9.50 21.06
N ILE A 39 -0.98 8.53 20.35
CA ILE A 39 -0.31 7.89 19.20
C ILE A 39 -0.48 8.83 18.00
N THR A 40 0.57 9.57 17.66
CA THR A 40 0.62 10.37 16.43
C THR A 40 1.00 9.47 15.26
N TYR A 41 0.00 8.94 14.55
CA TYR A 41 0.21 8.25 13.28
C TYR A 41 0.22 9.26 12.11
N ASN A 42 0.89 8.90 11.02
CA ASN A 42 0.99 9.75 9.84
C ASN A 42 -0.35 9.79 9.09
N ARG A 43 -1.02 10.95 9.11
CA ARG A 43 -2.34 11.15 8.48
C ARG A 43 -2.26 11.68 7.06
N LYS A 44 -1.07 11.74 6.46
CA LYS A 44 -0.88 12.21 5.09
C LYS A 44 -0.99 11.07 4.10
N VAL A 45 -1.84 11.24 3.10
CA VAL A 45 -2.04 10.28 2.02
C VAL A 45 -2.09 10.98 0.67
N ASP A 46 -1.33 10.50 -0.31
CA ASP A 46 -1.41 10.97 -1.69
C ASP A 46 -2.04 9.87 -2.52
N ILE A 47 -3.19 10.15 -3.14
CA ILE A 47 -3.98 9.18 -3.88
C ILE A 47 -3.93 9.52 -5.37
N LEU A 48 -3.51 8.57 -6.20
CA LEU A 48 -3.64 8.65 -7.65
C LEU A 48 -4.71 7.66 -8.11
N PHE A 49 -5.73 8.16 -8.81
CA PHE A 49 -6.61 7.32 -9.60
C PHE A 49 -6.05 7.23 -11.02
N VAL A 50 -5.81 6.01 -11.50
CA VAL A 50 -5.50 5.73 -12.90
C VAL A 50 -6.75 5.10 -13.49
N VAL A 51 -7.48 5.89 -14.29
CA VAL A 51 -8.79 5.52 -14.79
C VAL A 51 -8.69 5.22 -16.27
N ASP A 52 -9.10 4.02 -16.65
CA ASP A 52 -9.19 3.67 -18.04
C ASP A 52 -10.28 4.48 -18.75
N ASN A 53 -9.88 5.07 -19.87
CA ASN A 53 -10.69 5.93 -20.71
C ASN A 53 -10.97 5.31 -22.09
N SER A 54 -10.81 3.99 -22.23
CA SER A 54 -11.25 3.20 -23.38
C SER A 54 -12.79 3.18 -23.50
N LYS A 55 -13.30 2.62 -24.61
CA LYS A 55 -14.71 2.75 -25.03
C LYS A 55 -15.74 2.02 -24.17
N SER A 56 -15.33 1.08 -23.32
CA SER A 56 -16.22 0.28 -22.47
C SER A 56 -16.39 0.88 -21.07
N MET A 57 -15.67 1.95 -20.75
CA MET A 57 -15.43 2.32 -19.37
C MET A 57 -16.43 3.30 -18.75
N LEU A 58 -17.27 4.02 -19.50
CA LEU A 58 -18.10 5.09 -18.93
C LEU A 58 -18.99 4.61 -17.81
N GLN A 59 -19.62 3.44 -17.99
CA GLN A 59 -20.49 2.89 -16.95
C GLN A 59 -19.71 2.60 -15.66
N HIS A 60 -18.49 2.07 -15.78
CA HIS A 60 -17.63 1.77 -14.64
C HIS A 60 -17.10 3.05 -13.96
N GLN A 61 -16.74 4.06 -14.74
CA GLN A 61 -16.38 5.40 -14.26
C GLN A 61 -17.53 6.02 -13.45
N GLN A 62 -18.77 5.95 -13.96
CA GLN A 62 -19.97 6.42 -13.26
C GLN A 62 -20.22 5.69 -11.94
N ARG A 63 -20.06 4.36 -11.93
CA ARG A 63 -20.19 3.57 -10.69
C ARG A 63 -19.15 3.95 -9.64
N LEU A 64 -17.91 4.29 -10.04
CA LEU A 64 -16.88 4.75 -9.13
C LEU A 64 -17.17 6.18 -8.64
N ALA A 65 -17.52 7.09 -9.55
CA ALA A 65 -17.86 8.48 -9.24
C ALA A 65 -19.02 8.56 -8.24
N ALA A 66 -20.03 7.70 -8.36
CA ALA A 66 -21.16 7.61 -7.42
C ALA A 66 -20.76 7.26 -5.98
N ARG A 67 -19.56 6.70 -5.76
CA ARG A 67 -19.03 6.30 -4.43
C ARG A 67 -18.04 7.29 -3.84
N VAL A 68 -17.69 8.34 -4.59
CA VAL A 68 -16.81 9.41 -4.13
C VAL A 68 -17.28 10.06 -2.82
N PRO A 69 -18.57 10.40 -2.63
CA PRO A 69 -19.03 11.00 -1.37
C PRO A 69 -18.71 10.14 -0.13
N ASP A 70 -18.93 8.82 -0.22
CA ASP A 70 -18.67 7.89 0.89
C ASP A 70 -17.18 7.81 1.24
N MET A 71 -16.33 7.79 0.21
CA MET A 71 -14.88 7.80 0.37
C MET A 71 -14.39 9.09 1.02
N ILE A 72 -14.85 10.25 0.53
CA ILE A 72 -14.47 11.57 1.07
C ILE A 72 -14.94 11.70 2.52
N ASN A 73 -16.18 11.33 2.83
CA ASN A 73 -16.73 11.38 4.17
C ASN A 73 -15.89 10.55 5.16
N ALA A 74 -15.41 9.38 4.72
CA ALA A 74 -14.53 8.56 5.53
C ALA A 74 -13.15 9.21 5.75
N LEU A 75 -12.51 9.71 4.69
CA LEU A 75 -11.22 10.40 4.80
C LEU A 75 -11.31 11.62 5.72
N ASN A 76 -12.38 12.40 5.60
CA ASN A 76 -12.66 13.55 6.45
C ASN A 76 -12.97 13.16 7.90
N GLY A 77 -13.77 12.11 8.11
CA GLY A 77 -14.10 11.61 9.46
C GLY A 77 -12.88 11.10 10.22
N LEU A 78 -11.88 10.61 9.51
CA LEU A 78 -10.57 10.23 10.05
C LEU A 78 -9.60 11.42 10.14
N GLY A 79 -10.01 12.60 9.65
CA GLY A 79 -9.22 13.82 9.49
C GLY A 79 -7.89 13.57 8.78
N MET A 80 -7.95 12.85 7.67
CA MET A 80 -6.83 12.61 6.78
C MET A 80 -6.45 13.88 6.03
N ASP A 81 -5.16 14.11 5.87
CA ASP A 81 -4.59 15.15 5.03
C ASP A 81 -4.28 14.53 3.66
N TYR A 82 -5.20 14.66 2.71
CA TYR A 82 -5.11 13.99 1.41
C TYR A 82 -4.81 14.94 0.24
N HIS A 83 -3.96 14.49 -0.67
CA HIS A 83 -3.87 15.02 -2.03
C HIS A 83 -4.37 13.96 -3.01
N ILE A 84 -5.32 14.28 -3.89
CA ILE A 84 -5.92 13.31 -4.83
C ILE A 84 -5.78 13.80 -6.27
N ALA A 85 -5.16 13.00 -7.12
CA ALA A 85 -5.07 13.26 -8.55
C ALA A 85 -5.76 12.14 -9.35
N VAL A 86 -6.15 12.46 -10.58
CA VAL A 86 -6.67 11.49 -11.54
C VAL A 86 -5.82 11.57 -12.81
N THR A 87 -5.47 10.44 -13.40
CA THR A 87 -4.85 10.32 -14.72
C THR A 87 -5.55 9.23 -15.51
N THR A 88 -5.26 9.12 -16.81
CA THR A 88 -5.88 8.14 -17.71
C THR A 88 -4.89 7.04 -18.10
N THR A 89 -5.39 5.93 -18.66
CA THR A 89 -4.55 4.85 -19.23
C THR A 89 -3.95 5.21 -20.59
N THR A 90 -4.48 6.24 -21.26
CA THR A 90 -3.98 6.64 -22.57
C THR A 90 -2.62 7.34 -22.48
N MET A 91 -1.62 6.74 -23.13
CA MET A 91 -0.24 7.24 -23.19
C MET A 91 0.25 7.56 -24.60
N ALA A 92 -0.69 7.76 -25.53
CA ALA A 92 -0.39 8.14 -26.90
C ALA A 92 0.36 9.48 -26.96
N SER A 93 1.36 9.59 -27.83
CA SER A 93 2.14 10.81 -28.04
C SER A 93 1.43 11.83 -28.93
N THR A 94 0.30 11.47 -29.53
CA THR A 94 -0.47 12.34 -30.42
C THR A 94 -1.56 13.09 -29.64
N ALA A 95 -1.86 14.32 -30.07
CA ALA A 95 -2.96 15.12 -29.52
C ALA A 95 -4.36 14.59 -29.88
N THR A 96 -4.43 13.47 -30.61
CA THR A 96 -5.68 12.81 -31.02
C THR A 96 -6.51 12.35 -29.82
N TYR A 97 -5.84 12.02 -28.71
CA TYR A 97 -6.49 11.56 -27.50
C TYR A 97 -6.51 12.67 -26.45
N PRO A 98 -7.69 13.14 -26.01
CA PRO A 98 -7.75 14.10 -24.91
C PRO A 98 -7.20 13.46 -23.65
N MET A 99 -6.62 14.28 -22.76
CA MET A 99 -6.18 13.84 -21.42
C MET A 99 -5.08 12.76 -21.42
N THR A 100 -4.42 12.53 -22.57
CA THR A 100 -3.23 11.68 -22.67
C THR A 100 -2.05 12.29 -21.92
N ARG A 101 -1.22 11.44 -21.29
CA ARG A 101 0.06 11.81 -20.65
C ARG A 101 -0.05 13.02 -19.70
N GLN A 102 -1.08 13.08 -18.86
CA GLN A 102 -1.25 14.16 -17.91
C GLN A 102 -2.14 13.80 -16.73
N ILE A 103 -2.07 14.62 -15.68
CA ILE A 103 -3.08 14.65 -14.62
C ILE A 103 -4.28 15.49 -15.08
N VAL A 104 -5.48 14.96 -14.80
CA VAL A 104 -6.78 15.49 -15.19
C VAL A 104 -7.17 16.72 -14.38
N GLY A 105 -7.64 17.75 -15.10
CA GLY A 105 -8.26 18.95 -14.54
C GLY A 105 -7.26 19.94 -13.94
N GLU A 106 -7.79 21.09 -13.52
CA GLU A 106 -7.07 22.09 -12.72
C GLU A 106 -7.85 22.42 -11.44
N PRO A 107 -7.18 22.61 -10.29
CA PRO A 107 -5.74 22.41 -10.06
C PRO A 107 -5.36 20.92 -10.21
N LYS A 108 -4.12 20.59 -10.60
CA LYS A 108 -3.74 19.18 -10.88
C LYS A 108 -4.11 18.17 -9.79
N TYR A 109 -4.02 18.51 -8.52
CA TYR A 109 -4.47 17.64 -7.43
C TYR A 109 -5.51 18.34 -6.57
N LEU A 110 -6.33 17.52 -5.93
CA LEU A 110 -7.40 17.92 -5.04
C LEU A 110 -6.97 17.79 -3.59
N THR A 111 -7.39 18.74 -2.78
CA THR A 111 -7.30 18.73 -1.32
C THR A 111 -8.70 18.86 -0.75
N THR A 112 -8.85 18.92 0.57
CA THR A 112 -10.13 19.18 1.25
C THR A 112 -10.89 20.38 0.69
N ASN A 113 -10.20 21.41 0.18
CA ASN A 113 -10.83 22.65 -0.29
C ASN A 113 -11.58 22.50 -1.63
N ASN A 114 -11.17 21.55 -2.47
CA ASN A 114 -11.70 21.41 -3.83
C ASN A 114 -12.09 19.96 -4.15
N ILE A 115 -12.19 19.10 -3.13
CA ILE A 115 -12.46 17.67 -3.29
C ILE A 115 -13.81 17.36 -3.95
N HIS A 116 -14.75 18.30 -3.92
CA HIS A 116 -16.03 18.19 -4.62
C HIS A 116 -15.88 17.96 -6.14
N LEU A 117 -14.73 18.32 -6.72
CA LEU A 117 -14.41 18.10 -8.14
C LEU A 117 -14.03 16.65 -8.47
N LEU A 118 -13.80 15.78 -7.46
CA LEU A 118 -13.27 14.44 -7.71
C LEU A 118 -14.23 13.56 -8.53
N GLY A 119 -15.55 13.65 -8.27
CA GLY A 119 -16.55 12.90 -9.03
C GLY A 119 -16.43 13.17 -10.52
N ASP A 120 -16.39 14.45 -10.90
CA ASP A 120 -16.28 14.87 -12.30
C ASP A 120 -14.93 14.47 -12.91
N ARG A 121 -13.83 14.50 -12.14
CA ARG A 121 -12.52 14.11 -12.66
C ARG A 121 -12.36 12.61 -12.91
N LEU A 122 -13.17 11.77 -12.26
CA LEU A 122 -13.19 10.33 -12.51
C LEU A 122 -14.00 9.98 -13.76
N LEU A 123 -14.85 10.89 -14.25
CA LEU A 123 -15.58 10.77 -15.51
C LEU A 123 -14.71 11.26 -16.68
N VAL A 124 -13.63 10.52 -16.95
CA VAL A 124 -12.65 10.85 -17.98
C VAL A 124 -13.14 10.58 -19.41
N GLY A 125 -14.28 9.90 -19.56
CA GLY A 125 -14.90 9.59 -20.84
C GLY A 125 -14.32 8.35 -21.52
N GLU A 126 -14.72 8.14 -22.77
CA GLU A 126 -14.48 6.91 -23.57
C GLU A 126 -13.69 7.18 -24.86
N THR A 127 -13.01 8.33 -24.91
CA THR A 127 -12.26 8.78 -26.10
C THR A 127 -10.78 8.48 -26.01
N GLY A 128 -10.37 7.54 -25.15
CA GLY A 128 -9.01 7.06 -24.99
C GLY A 128 -8.59 6.08 -26.08
N SER A 129 -7.33 5.65 -26.00
CA SER A 129 -6.75 4.66 -26.90
C SER A 129 -7.18 3.25 -26.50
N ASP A 130 -7.43 2.38 -27.49
CA ASP A 130 -7.60 0.92 -27.31
C ASP A 130 -6.28 0.21 -26.89
N ASN A 131 -5.27 0.97 -26.44
CA ASN A 131 -3.98 0.45 -25.97
C ASN A 131 -3.73 1.05 -24.59
N GLU A 132 -4.20 0.33 -23.57
CA GLU A 132 -4.24 0.81 -22.21
C GLU A 132 -2.91 0.64 -21.49
N ARG A 133 -2.35 1.78 -21.06
CA ARG A 133 -0.99 1.85 -20.51
C ARG A 133 -1.02 2.58 -19.17
N GLY A 134 -1.83 2.07 -18.25
CA GLY A 134 -2.02 2.64 -16.92
C GLY A 134 -0.77 2.60 -16.04
N LEU A 135 0.08 1.58 -16.16
CA LEU A 135 1.35 1.51 -15.43
C LEU A 135 2.36 2.54 -15.95
N ASP A 136 2.45 2.74 -17.27
CA ASP A 136 3.24 3.82 -17.88
C ASP A 136 2.71 5.19 -17.47
N SER A 137 1.39 5.36 -17.41
CA SER A 137 0.76 6.60 -16.96
C SER A 137 1.09 6.92 -15.51
N LEU A 138 0.99 5.92 -14.61
CA LEU A 138 1.48 6.01 -13.24
C LEU A 138 2.92 6.51 -13.22
N ALA A 139 3.85 5.80 -13.87
CA ALA A 139 5.27 6.15 -13.85
C ALA A 139 5.56 7.53 -14.44
N TYR A 140 4.84 7.91 -15.50
CA TYR A 140 4.96 9.21 -16.15
C TYR A 140 4.54 10.34 -15.22
N VAL A 141 3.33 10.28 -14.64
CA VAL A 141 2.81 11.37 -13.80
C VAL A 141 3.52 11.44 -12.45
N THR A 142 4.04 10.33 -11.92
CA THR A 142 4.83 10.33 -10.69
C THR A 142 6.31 10.61 -10.87
N GLY A 143 6.80 10.63 -12.11
CA GLY A 143 8.15 11.05 -12.48
C GLY A 143 8.32 12.57 -12.49
N SER A 144 9.08 13.09 -13.46
CA SER A 144 9.37 14.53 -13.59
C SER A 144 8.13 15.38 -13.91
N TYR A 145 7.03 14.76 -14.37
CA TYR A 145 5.77 15.44 -14.62
C TYR A 145 5.25 16.15 -13.36
N ALA A 146 5.13 15.44 -12.23
CA ALA A 146 4.55 16.01 -11.02
C ALA A 146 5.36 17.20 -10.48
N SER A 147 6.69 17.16 -10.54
CA SER A 147 7.51 18.29 -10.10
C SER A 147 7.30 19.56 -10.94
N THR A 148 6.95 19.39 -12.22
CA THR A 148 6.78 20.52 -13.15
C THR A 148 5.34 21.01 -13.18
N TYR A 149 4.38 20.10 -13.24
CA TYR A 149 2.99 20.43 -13.52
C TYR A 149 2.05 20.29 -12.31
N ALA A 150 2.42 19.48 -11.31
CA ALA A 150 1.62 19.25 -10.12
C ALA A 150 2.43 19.45 -8.82
N PRO A 151 3.15 20.59 -8.66
CA PRO A 151 4.02 20.81 -7.50
C PRO A 151 3.21 20.71 -6.20
N GLY A 152 3.71 19.89 -5.28
CA GLY A 152 3.05 19.61 -4.00
C GLY A 152 2.15 18.37 -4.01
N PHE A 153 1.80 17.78 -5.16
CA PHE A 153 1.00 16.55 -5.18
C PHE A 153 1.68 15.41 -4.41
N LEU A 154 2.95 15.14 -4.71
CA LEU A 154 3.70 13.98 -4.20
C LEU A 154 4.56 14.39 -3.00
N ARG A 155 4.01 14.22 -1.80
CA ARG A 155 4.67 14.48 -0.52
C ARG A 155 5.52 13.27 -0.12
N SER A 156 6.75 13.53 0.31
CA SER A 156 7.71 12.48 0.68
C SER A 156 7.35 11.78 1.99
N ASP A 157 6.58 12.43 2.85
CA ASP A 157 6.11 11.91 4.12
C ASP A 157 4.66 11.42 4.05
N ALA A 158 4.03 11.30 2.88
CA ALA A 158 2.69 10.74 2.73
C ALA A 158 2.74 9.26 2.29
N LEU A 159 1.75 8.47 2.75
CA LEU A 159 1.49 7.17 2.12
C LEU A 159 1.00 7.42 0.69
N PHE A 160 1.68 6.88 -0.31
CA PHE A 160 1.21 6.95 -1.70
C PHE A 160 0.27 5.78 -2.01
N VAL A 161 -0.92 6.06 -2.53
CA VAL A 161 -1.91 5.05 -2.91
C VAL A 161 -2.25 5.23 -4.38
N VAL A 162 -2.11 4.18 -5.18
CA VAL A 162 -2.62 4.17 -6.55
C VAL A 162 -3.84 3.25 -6.63
N ASN A 163 -4.92 3.75 -7.21
CA ASN A 163 -6.14 2.99 -7.47
C ASN A 163 -6.34 2.91 -8.98
N PHE A 164 -6.26 1.70 -9.52
CA PHE A 164 -6.51 1.43 -10.93
C PHE A 164 -7.98 1.06 -11.13
N LEU A 165 -8.61 1.63 -12.16
CA LEU A 165 -9.92 1.22 -12.67
C LEU A 165 -9.76 0.90 -14.16
N ALA A 166 -9.83 -0.37 -14.54
CA ALA A 166 -9.72 -0.82 -15.93
C ALA A 166 -10.40 -2.18 -16.13
N ASP A 167 -11.01 -2.42 -17.29
CA ASP A 167 -11.66 -3.69 -17.62
C ASP A 167 -10.79 -4.64 -18.46
N GLU A 168 -9.56 -4.25 -18.81
CA GLU A 168 -8.56 -5.10 -19.43
C GLU A 168 -7.17 -5.09 -18.75
N ASN A 169 -6.24 -5.85 -19.34
CA ASN A 169 -4.85 -5.92 -18.91
C ASN A 169 -4.05 -4.71 -19.39
N ASP A 170 -3.19 -4.20 -18.51
CA ASP A 170 -2.22 -3.17 -18.85
C ASP A 170 -1.21 -3.66 -19.91
N ASN A 171 -0.95 -2.83 -20.91
CA ASN A 171 0.00 -3.08 -22.00
C ASN A 171 1.18 -2.09 -21.97
N SER A 172 1.63 -1.69 -20.77
CA SER A 172 2.72 -0.74 -20.60
C SER A 172 4.08 -1.32 -21.00
N ALA A 173 4.89 -0.49 -21.67
CA ALA A 173 6.18 -0.87 -22.23
C ALA A 173 7.20 0.29 -22.33
N GLU A 174 6.84 1.53 -21.94
CA GLU A 174 7.73 2.69 -22.09
C GLU A 174 8.65 2.90 -20.90
N PHE A 175 8.14 2.70 -19.68
CA PHE A 175 8.91 2.87 -18.43
C PHE A 175 9.29 1.55 -17.77
N GLY A 176 8.91 0.43 -18.36
CA GLY A 176 9.14 -0.92 -17.89
C GLY A 176 8.20 -1.90 -18.59
N SER A 177 8.41 -3.20 -18.41
CA SER A 177 7.47 -4.20 -18.92
C SER A 177 6.32 -4.42 -17.95
N GLY A 178 5.08 -4.29 -18.41
CA GLY A 178 3.89 -4.53 -17.60
C GLY A 178 3.82 -5.95 -17.02
N ASP A 179 4.39 -6.93 -17.72
CA ASP A 179 4.41 -8.36 -17.36
C ASP A 179 5.57 -8.79 -16.44
N SER A 180 6.42 -7.84 -16.04
CA SER A 180 7.59 -8.06 -15.19
C SER A 180 7.44 -7.35 -13.84
N ASN A 181 8.48 -7.41 -13.01
CA ASN A 181 8.55 -6.65 -11.75
C ASN A 181 9.04 -5.21 -11.94
N ASP A 182 9.17 -4.69 -13.16
CA ASP A 182 9.75 -3.35 -13.40
C ASP A 182 8.95 -2.25 -12.70
N PHE A 183 7.62 -2.27 -12.77
CA PHE A 183 6.79 -1.30 -12.05
C PHE A 183 6.79 -1.51 -10.54
N VAL A 184 6.99 -2.74 -10.05
CA VAL A 184 7.20 -2.99 -8.62
C VAL A 184 8.52 -2.38 -8.16
N ASN A 185 9.58 -2.53 -8.96
CA ASN A 185 10.90 -1.97 -8.71
C ASN A 185 10.85 -0.43 -8.76
N TYR A 186 10.17 0.13 -9.75
CA TYR A 186 9.89 1.56 -9.86
C TYR A 186 9.21 2.08 -8.58
N MET A 187 8.14 1.43 -8.13
CA MET A 187 7.42 1.87 -6.93
C MET A 187 8.27 1.76 -5.65
N ASN A 188 9.10 0.72 -5.53
CA ASN A 188 10.05 0.60 -4.41
C ASN A 188 11.14 1.68 -4.43
N TRP A 189 11.56 2.13 -5.61
CA TRP A 189 12.50 3.25 -5.76
C TRP A 189 11.83 4.61 -5.50
N PHE A 190 10.64 4.82 -6.06
CA PHE A 190 9.85 6.05 -5.94
C PHE A 190 9.33 6.29 -4.51
N ARG A 191 8.97 5.21 -3.81
CA ARG A 191 8.54 5.21 -2.40
C ARG A 191 9.26 4.10 -1.64
N PRO A 192 10.52 4.36 -1.22
CA PRO A 192 11.28 3.41 -0.42
C PRO A 192 10.55 3.06 0.88
N VAL A 193 10.90 1.91 1.43
CA VAL A 193 10.41 1.51 2.75
C VAL A 193 10.78 2.58 3.78
N ASN A 194 9.81 2.98 4.59
CA ASN A 194 9.98 3.92 5.68
C ASN A 194 11.00 3.39 6.70
N LYS A 195 11.56 4.29 7.52
CA LYS A 195 12.57 3.94 8.53
C LYS A 195 12.11 2.89 9.55
N ASP A 196 10.81 2.75 9.75
CA ASP A 196 10.17 1.76 10.62
C ASP A 196 9.88 0.42 9.90
N GLY A 197 10.38 0.24 8.68
CA GLY A 197 10.11 -0.94 7.86
C GLY A 197 8.74 -0.91 7.18
N SER A 198 7.95 0.16 7.31
CA SER A 198 6.64 0.26 6.66
C SER A 198 6.73 0.60 5.18
N ARG A 199 5.86 -0.04 4.39
CA ARG A 199 5.78 0.24 2.96
C ARG A 199 5.15 1.62 2.79
N ALA A 200 5.82 2.51 2.06
CA ALA A 200 5.37 3.87 1.82
C ALA A 200 4.42 4.01 0.60
N TRP A 201 4.01 2.89 0.01
CA TRP A 201 3.08 2.86 -1.10
C TRP A 201 2.11 1.67 -1.08
N MET A 202 0.98 1.80 -1.75
CA MET A 202 -0.03 0.77 -1.95
C MET A 202 -0.63 0.89 -3.36
N ALA A 203 -0.96 -0.24 -3.98
CA ALA A 203 -1.73 -0.29 -5.21
C ALA A 203 -3.02 -1.08 -4.98
N ASN A 204 -4.14 -0.59 -5.51
CA ASN A 204 -5.42 -1.29 -5.53
C ASN A 204 -5.93 -1.36 -6.97
N TYR A 205 -6.71 -2.39 -7.29
CA TYR A 205 -7.28 -2.59 -8.62
C TYR A 205 -8.76 -2.93 -8.53
N ILE A 206 -9.58 -2.15 -9.21
CA ILE A 206 -10.97 -2.46 -9.51
C ILE A 206 -11.01 -2.80 -11.00
N GLY A 207 -11.24 -4.07 -11.32
CA GLY A 207 -11.12 -4.52 -12.70
C GLY A 207 -11.50 -5.97 -12.94
N THR A 208 -11.10 -6.47 -14.09
CA THR A 208 -11.35 -7.86 -14.49
C THR A 208 -10.36 -8.79 -13.80
N LEU A 209 -10.83 -9.48 -12.76
CA LEU A 209 -9.98 -10.35 -11.90
C LEU A 209 -9.85 -11.79 -12.40
N GLN A 210 -10.78 -12.20 -13.25
CA GLN A 210 -10.92 -13.56 -13.74
C GLN A 210 -11.62 -13.51 -15.10
N ASN A 211 -11.72 -14.65 -15.79
CA ASN A 211 -12.45 -14.74 -17.05
C ASN A 211 -13.97 -14.64 -16.81
N GLN A 212 -14.43 -13.44 -16.46
CA GLN A 212 -15.81 -13.09 -16.22
C GLN A 212 -16.14 -11.92 -17.13
N ASN A 213 -17.15 -12.10 -17.97
CA ASN A 213 -17.67 -11.03 -18.79
C ASN A 213 -18.62 -10.17 -17.94
N CYS A 214 -18.28 -8.89 -17.78
CA CYS A 214 -19.12 -7.91 -17.09
C CYS A 214 -20.19 -7.32 -18.00
N ASP A 215 -20.14 -7.61 -19.30
CA ASP A 215 -20.99 -7.01 -20.32
C ASP A 215 -21.89 -8.08 -21.00
N TYR A 216 -23.16 -7.74 -21.19
CA TYR A 216 -24.15 -8.61 -21.82
C TYR A 216 -23.89 -8.80 -23.33
N LEU A 217 -23.04 -7.96 -23.93
CA LEU A 217 -22.78 -7.91 -25.37
C LEU A 217 -21.75 -8.94 -25.87
N GLY A 218 -21.11 -9.71 -24.99
CA GLY A 218 -20.15 -10.74 -25.40
C GLY A 218 -18.87 -10.15 -25.98
N GLY A 219 -17.98 -9.65 -25.11
CA GLY A 219 -16.66 -9.13 -25.47
C GLY A 219 -15.52 -10.07 -25.10
N PHE A 220 -14.34 -9.82 -25.67
CA PHE A 220 -13.10 -10.45 -25.19
C PHE A 220 -12.84 -9.98 -23.75
N VAL A 221 -12.69 -10.93 -22.83
CA VAL A 221 -12.37 -10.65 -21.43
C VAL A 221 -10.85 -10.67 -21.28
N SER A 222 -10.28 -9.58 -20.80
CA SER A 222 -8.84 -9.47 -20.55
C SER A 222 -8.61 -9.29 -19.05
N ILE A 223 -7.92 -10.26 -18.43
CA ILE A 223 -7.67 -10.22 -16.99
C ILE A 223 -6.55 -9.23 -16.71
N GLY A 224 -6.75 -8.32 -15.75
CA GLY A 224 -5.80 -7.29 -15.31
C GLY A 224 -4.54 -7.80 -14.59
N THR A 225 -3.91 -8.86 -15.08
CA THR A 225 -2.78 -9.55 -14.45
C THR A 225 -1.62 -8.62 -14.12
N ASN A 226 -1.35 -7.63 -14.98
CA ASN A 226 -0.27 -6.68 -14.79
C ASN A 226 -0.54 -5.69 -13.66
N TYR A 227 -1.77 -5.18 -13.55
CA TYR A 227 -2.19 -4.41 -12.38
C TYR A 227 -2.13 -5.26 -11.10
N MET A 228 -2.67 -6.49 -11.16
CA MET A 228 -2.71 -7.40 -10.00
C MET A 228 -1.31 -7.72 -9.45
N ARG A 229 -0.28 -7.80 -10.29
CA ARG A 229 1.11 -7.98 -9.85
C ARG A 229 1.57 -6.85 -8.92
N LEU A 230 1.25 -5.60 -9.25
CA LEU A 230 1.58 -4.45 -8.42
C LEU A 230 0.75 -4.43 -7.12
N VAL A 231 -0.52 -4.81 -7.21
CA VAL A 231 -1.41 -4.95 -6.04
C VAL A 231 -0.89 -6.00 -5.08
N ASP A 232 -0.50 -7.18 -5.57
CA ASP A 232 0.02 -8.29 -4.76
C ASP A 232 1.34 -7.93 -4.07
N ALA A 233 2.27 -7.27 -4.78
CA ALA A 233 3.52 -6.78 -4.20
C ALA A 233 3.30 -5.79 -3.04
N SER A 234 2.24 -4.98 -3.14
CA SER A 234 1.86 -4.01 -2.12
C SER A 234 0.93 -4.57 -1.04
N LYS A 235 0.37 -5.77 -1.26
CA LYS A 235 -0.74 -6.36 -0.49
C LYS A 235 -1.96 -5.42 -0.42
N GLY A 236 -2.31 -4.78 -1.53
CA GLY A 236 -3.51 -3.95 -1.63
C GLY A 236 -4.76 -4.79 -1.91
N VAL A 237 -5.79 -4.13 -2.43
CA VAL A 237 -7.12 -4.73 -2.66
C VAL A 237 -7.35 -4.97 -4.15
N LYS A 238 -7.93 -6.13 -4.49
CA LYS A 238 -8.37 -6.52 -5.82
C LYS A 238 -9.88 -6.70 -5.79
N GLU A 239 -10.60 -5.98 -6.63
CA GLU A 239 -12.06 -5.96 -6.65
C GLU A 239 -12.58 -6.13 -8.07
N SER A 240 -13.70 -6.83 -8.20
CA SER A 240 -14.32 -7.05 -9.52
C SER A 240 -15.05 -5.79 -9.98
N ILE A 241 -14.73 -5.34 -11.20
CA ILE A 241 -15.42 -4.23 -11.87
C ILE A 241 -16.85 -4.61 -12.32
N CYS A 242 -17.14 -5.91 -12.40
CA CYS A 242 -18.46 -6.43 -12.79
C CYS A 242 -19.54 -6.18 -11.74
N ALA A 243 -19.19 -5.76 -10.52
CA ALA A 243 -20.19 -5.50 -9.50
C ALA A 243 -21.17 -4.40 -9.95
N GLY A 244 -22.47 -4.64 -9.73
CA GLY A 244 -23.54 -3.70 -10.10
C GLY A 244 -23.39 -2.34 -9.41
N ASP A 245 -22.76 -2.33 -8.23
CA ASP A 245 -22.20 -1.13 -7.61
C ASP A 245 -20.82 -1.40 -7.01
N LEU A 246 -19.98 -0.36 -6.92
CA LEU A 246 -18.62 -0.46 -6.38
C LEU A 246 -18.56 -0.20 -4.86
N THR A 247 -19.67 -0.38 -4.12
CA THR A 247 -19.73 -0.09 -2.67
C THR A 247 -18.72 -0.93 -1.90
N VAL A 248 -18.71 -2.24 -2.14
CA VAL A 248 -17.79 -3.18 -1.47
C VAL A 248 -16.34 -2.85 -1.83
N ALA A 249 -16.09 -2.56 -3.10
CA ALA A 249 -14.75 -2.25 -3.58
C ALA A 249 -14.16 -1.02 -2.88
N VAL A 250 -14.92 0.08 -2.85
CA VAL A 250 -14.51 1.32 -2.19
C VAL A 250 -14.40 1.13 -0.68
N ALA A 251 -15.29 0.34 -0.07
CA ALA A 251 -15.22 0.05 1.36
C ALA A 251 -13.96 -0.73 1.74
N ASN A 252 -13.56 -1.72 0.94
CA ASN A 252 -12.36 -2.53 1.16
C ASN A 252 -11.07 -1.72 0.94
N ILE A 253 -11.01 -0.91 -0.13
CA ILE A 253 -9.89 0.01 -0.38
C ILE A 253 -9.73 0.97 0.81
N LYS A 254 -10.83 1.58 1.25
CA LYS A 254 -10.85 2.45 2.43
C LYS A 254 -10.31 1.72 3.66
N ALA A 255 -10.86 0.55 3.99
CA ALA A 255 -10.43 -0.22 5.16
C ALA A 255 -8.94 -0.55 5.11
N ARG A 256 -8.41 -0.85 3.92
CA ARG A 256 -7.00 -1.17 3.72
C ARG A 256 -6.07 0.04 3.87
N ILE A 257 -6.50 1.21 3.40
CA ILE A 257 -5.76 2.47 3.62
C ILE A 257 -5.71 2.79 5.12
N ILE A 258 -6.85 2.67 5.83
CA ILE A 258 -6.94 2.90 7.27
C ILE A 258 -6.01 1.94 8.02
N ASP A 259 -6.13 0.64 7.77
CA ASP A 259 -5.29 -0.40 8.37
C ASP A 259 -3.80 -0.05 8.27
N ARG A 260 -3.35 0.41 7.09
CA ARG A 260 -1.96 0.82 6.91
C ARG A 260 -1.56 2.07 7.66
N ILE A 261 -2.44 3.06 7.72
CA ILE A 261 -2.15 4.36 8.31
C ILE A 261 -2.21 4.30 9.85
N THR A 262 -3.08 3.47 10.41
CA THR A 262 -3.21 3.26 11.86
C THR A 262 -2.33 2.13 12.37
N ALA A 263 -1.59 1.43 11.50
CA ALA A 263 -0.73 0.32 11.90
C ALA A 263 0.39 0.80 12.83
N TYR A 264 0.37 0.30 14.06
CA TYR A 264 1.49 0.43 14.98
C TYR A 264 2.47 -0.73 14.76
N ARG A 265 3.76 -0.41 14.61
CA ARG A 265 4.80 -1.42 14.37
C ARG A 265 5.75 -1.53 15.55
N LEU A 266 5.86 -2.75 16.04
CA LEU A 266 6.89 -3.13 17.01
C LEU A 266 8.26 -3.12 16.31
N LYS A 267 9.30 -2.70 17.04
CA LYS A 267 10.68 -2.65 16.52
C LYS A 267 11.18 -4.03 16.08
N ASP A 268 10.73 -5.07 16.76
CA ASP A 268 11.09 -6.45 16.49
C ASP A 268 9.86 -7.25 16.06
N ALA A 269 10.06 -8.28 15.23
CA ALA A 269 9.01 -9.22 14.89
C ALA A 269 8.50 -9.89 16.18
N PRO A 270 7.22 -9.72 16.56
CA PRO A 270 6.72 -10.32 17.79
C PRO A 270 6.70 -11.83 17.67
N ASN A 271 7.08 -12.54 18.73
CA ASN A 271 6.87 -13.97 18.80
C ASN A 271 5.35 -14.24 18.88
N LYS A 272 4.77 -14.80 17.83
CA LYS A 272 3.32 -15.06 17.75
C LYS A 272 2.80 -15.86 18.96
N ALA A 273 3.56 -16.84 19.44
CA ALA A 273 3.16 -17.68 20.57
C ALA A 273 2.99 -16.89 21.89
N THR A 274 3.64 -15.72 21.99
CA THR A 274 3.61 -14.88 23.20
C THR A 274 2.60 -13.74 23.13
N ILE A 275 1.90 -13.54 22.00
CA ILE A 275 0.93 -12.45 21.86
C ILE A 275 -0.27 -12.72 22.80
N ARG A 276 -0.65 -11.69 23.56
CA ARG A 276 -1.85 -11.67 24.40
C ARG A 276 -2.56 -10.33 24.16
N VAL A 277 -3.86 -10.37 23.84
CA VAL A 277 -4.70 -9.18 23.67
C VAL A 277 -5.66 -9.11 24.85
N SER A 278 -5.87 -7.95 25.45
CA SER A 278 -6.89 -7.77 26.49
C SER A 278 -7.67 -6.46 26.32
N ILE A 279 -8.97 -6.50 26.59
CA ILE A 279 -9.87 -5.33 26.63
C ILE A 279 -10.50 -5.26 28.01
N GLY A 280 -10.34 -4.13 28.70
CA GLY A 280 -10.85 -3.97 30.07
C GLY A 280 -10.33 -5.02 31.06
N GLY A 281 -9.08 -5.48 30.88
CA GLY A 281 -8.46 -6.51 31.73
C GLY A 281 -8.85 -7.96 31.39
N ARG A 282 -9.74 -8.18 30.42
CA ARG A 282 -10.11 -9.53 29.96
C ARG A 282 -9.33 -9.91 28.72
N THR A 283 -8.64 -11.05 28.75
CA THR A 283 -7.93 -11.57 27.58
C THR A 283 -8.92 -11.96 26.48
N ILE A 284 -8.64 -11.55 25.25
CA ILE A 284 -9.40 -11.91 24.05
C ILE A 284 -8.61 -12.95 23.26
N SER A 285 -9.28 -14.06 22.94
CA SER A 285 -8.73 -15.12 22.08
C SER A 285 -8.56 -14.62 20.65
N GLU A 286 -7.53 -15.09 19.96
CA GLU A 286 -7.32 -14.81 18.54
C GLU A 286 -8.55 -15.25 17.72
N SER A 287 -9.05 -14.36 16.85
CA SER A 287 -10.17 -14.69 15.96
C SER A 287 -9.66 -15.60 14.84
N PRO A 288 -10.32 -16.73 14.53
CA PRO A 288 -9.88 -17.70 13.53
C PRO A 288 -10.18 -17.26 12.08
N LEU A 289 -9.91 -16.00 11.73
CA LEU A 289 -10.08 -15.48 10.36
C LEU A 289 -8.89 -15.85 9.48
#